data_AF-I4DA52-F1
#
_entry.id   AF-I4DA52-F1
#
_cell.length_a   1.000
_cell.length_b   1.000
_cell.length_c   1.000
_cell.angle_alpha   90.00
_cell.angle_beta   90.00
_cell.angle_gamma   90.00
#
_symmetry.space_group_name_H-M   'P 1'
#
loop_
_entity.id
_entity.type
_entity.pdbx_description
1 polymer ?
#
loop_
_entity_poly.entity_id
_entity_poly.type
_entity_poly.pdbx_seq_one_letter_code
_entity_poly.pdbx_strand_id
1 'polypeptide(L)'
;MSAYYRYLWSMTWPNLIALLLIWGFILSRLVWKSIRTWRYHPSLWSFIVLGFKVLIWAGILGVYTELFLFSQPDWFKQPGYIQGTVMGKAYDSRLRAYIIEVGDKTKQQSFYIDPNAYQQIKLEDQVKLMFLPVRRDVVQCEVLGNLH
;
A
#
# COMPACT_ATOMS: atom_id res chain seq x y z
N MET A 1 -1.83 -13.82 2.67
CA MET A 1 -1.28 -12.63 3.37
C MET A 1 0.15 -12.29 2.95
N SER A 2 1.10 -13.23 2.93
CA SER A 2 2.48 -12.96 2.50
C SER A 2 2.57 -12.43 1.05
N ALA A 3 1.79 -13.00 0.13
CA ALA A 3 1.72 -12.55 -1.26
C ALA A 3 1.19 -11.11 -1.39
N TYR A 4 0.20 -10.73 -0.56
CA TYR A 4 -0.35 -9.36 -0.50
C TYR A 4 0.72 -8.31 -0.13
N TYR A 5 1.39 -8.51 1.00
CA TYR A 5 2.44 -7.57 1.42
C TYR A 5 3.68 -7.61 0.54
N ARG A 6 4.01 -8.77 -0.07
CA ARG A 6 5.09 -8.85 -1.06
C ARG A 6 4.76 -8.05 -2.31
N TYR A 7 3.51 -8.10 -2.78
CA TYR A 7 3.05 -7.29 -3.90
C TYR A 7 3.10 -5.81 -3.58
N LEU A 8 2.53 -5.39 -2.44
CA LEU A 8 2.62 -4.00 -1.97
C LEU A 8 4.09 -3.54 -1.88
N TRP A 9 4.96 -4.36 -1.29
CA TRP A 9 6.38 -4.07 -1.21
C TRP A 9 7.01 -3.89 -2.58
N SER A 10 6.77 -4.78 -3.53
CA SER A 10 7.34 -4.68 -4.88
C SER A 10 6.96 -3.37 -5.60
N MET A 11 5.78 -2.83 -5.32
CA MET A 11 5.29 -1.58 -5.90
C MET A 11 5.77 -0.33 -5.15
N THR A 12 5.87 -0.39 -3.81
CA THR A 12 6.07 0.80 -2.97
C THR A 12 7.40 0.82 -2.22
N TRP A 13 8.32 -0.12 -2.46
CA TRP A 13 9.59 -0.20 -1.75
C TRP A 13 10.42 1.10 -1.80
N PRO A 14 10.49 1.87 -2.91
CA PRO A 14 11.32 3.09 -2.91
C PRO A 14 10.75 4.14 -1.96
N ASN A 15 9.42 4.29 -1.95
CA ASN A 15 8.70 5.24 -1.10
C ASN A 15 8.82 4.85 0.39
N LEU A 16 8.73 3.56 0.69
CA LEU A 16 8.92 3.05 2.06
C LEU A 16 10.34 3.26 2.55
N ILE A 17 11.35 2.96 1.72
CA ILE A 17 12.75 3.19 2.09
C ILE A 17 12.99 4.68 2.32
N ALA A 18 12.50 5.55 1.45
CA ALA A 18 12.61 6.99 1.63
C ALA A 18 11.98 7.46 2.95
N LEU A 19 10.76 6.98 3.26
CA LEU A 19 10.09 7.28 4.52
C LEU A 19 10.89 6.77 5.72
N LEU A 20 11.41 5.53 5.67
CA LEU A 20 12.23 4.95 6.73
C LEU A 20 13.54 5.72 6.94
N LEU A 21 14.16 6.24 5.88
CA LEU A 21 15.35 7.09 5.97
C LEU A 21 15.04 8.44 6.64
N ILE A 22 13.91 9.06 6.30
CA ILE A 22 13.43 10.28 6.97
C ILE A 22 13.20 10.02 8.45
N TRP A 23 12.50 8.93 8.78
CA TRP A 23 12.30 8.47 10.16
C TRP A 23 13.62 8.25 10.89
N GLY A 24 14.54 7.48 10.33
CA GLY A 24 15.84 7.18 10.93
C GLY A 24 16.69 8.44 11.14
N PHE A 25 16.72 9.34 10.17
CA PHE A 25 17.47 10.60 10.28
C PHE A 25 16.89 11.51 11.37
N ILE A 26 15.57 11.69 11.42
CA ILE A 26 14.94 12.57 12.40
C ILE A 26 15.05 11.96 13.79
N LEU A 27 14.75 10.67 13.96
CA LEU A 27 14.88 9.99 15.26
C LEU A 27 16.31 9.99 15.77
N SER A 28 17.30 9.68 14.93
CA SER A 28 18.71 9.71 15.36
C SER A 28 19.14 11.11 15.79
N ARG A 29 18.72 12.16 15.08
CA ARG A 29 18.95 13.57 15.45
C ARG A 29 18.30 13.92 16.78
N LEU A 30 17.07 13.48 17.02
CA LEU A 30 16.34 13.75 18.26
C LEU A 30 16.97 13.00 19.44
N VAL A 31 17.26 11.70 19.29
CA VAL A 31 17.90 10.88 20.33
C VAL A 31 19.28 11.44 20.70
N TRP A 32 20.11 11.75 19.71
CA TRP A 32 21.42 12.35 19.94
C TRP A 32 21.32 13.65 20.74
N LYS A 33 20.36 14.50 20.37
CA LYS A 33 20.14 15.79 21.02
C LYS A 33 19.61 15.63 22.45
N SER A 34 18.69 14.69 22.68
CA SER A 34 18.17 14.37 24.01
C SER A 34 19.27 13.87 24.93
N ILE A 35 20.10 12.93 24.48
CA ILE A 35 21.24 12.42 25.26
C ILE A 35 22.21 13.56 25.61
N ARG A 36 22.52 14.43 24.65
CA ARG A 36 23.43 15.55 24.87
C ARG A 36 22.86 16.59 25.85
N THR A 37 21.59 16.96 25.71
CA THR A 37 20.94 17.90 26.63
C THR A 37 20.89 17.34 28.04
N TRP A 38 20.56 16.05 28.20
CA TRP A 38 20.52 15.39 29.50
C TRP A 38 21.91 15.30 30.16
N ARG A 39 22.97 15.05 29.39
CA ARG A 39 24.34 14.88 29.91
C ARG A 39 25.05 16.21 30.24
N TYR A 40 24.79 17.28 29.49
CA TYR A 40 25.61 18.51 29.58
C TYR A 40 24.87 19.76 30.08
N HIS A 41 23.54 19.85 29.93
CA HIS A 41 22.78 21.05 30.31
C HIS A 41 21.38 20.70 30.86
N PRO A 42 21.28 20.19 32.10
CA PRO A 42 20.02 19.77 32.71
C PRO A 42 19.18 20.96 33.23
N SER A 43 19.08 22.05 32.46
CA SER A 43 18.21 23.18 32.81
C SER A 43 16.81 22.99 32.24
N LEU A 44 15.77 23.38 32.99
CA LEU A 44 14.37 23.34 32.55
C LEU A 44 14.16 24.03 31.20
N TRP A 45 14.83 25.17 30.97
CA TRP A 45 14.81 25.89 29.70
C TRP A 45 15.33 25.05 28.52
N SER A 46 16.38 24.26 28.73
CA SER A 46 16.91 23.37 27.70
C SER A 46 15.93 22.26 27.33
N PHE A 47 15.17 21.75 28.31
CA PHE A 47 14.10 20.78 28.06
C PHE A 47 12.90 21.38 27.33
N ILE A 48 12.49 22.62 27.65
CA ILE A 48 11.40 23.31 26.94
C ILE A 48 11.77 23.52 25.47
N VAL A 49 12.98 24.01 25.19
CA VAL A 49 13.46 24.22 23.82
C VAL A 49 13.58 22.89 23.07
N LEU A 50 13.98 21.82 23.75
CA LEU A 50 14.03 20.47 23.18
C LEU A 50 12.62 19.96 22.85
N GLY A 51 11.66 20.11 23.77
CA GLY A 51 10.27 19.72 23.58
C GLY A 51 9.63 20.41 22.37
N PHE A 52 9.81 21.72 22.23
CA PHE A 52 9.31 22.46 21.07
C PHE A 52 9.95 21.97 19.76
N LYS A 53 11.25 21.66 19.75
CA LYS A 53 11.92 21.09 18.57
C LYS A 53 11.40 19.69 18.23
N VAL A 54 11.18 18.85 19.24
CA VAL A 54 10.58 17.52 19.06
C VAL A 54 9.20 17.65 18.44
N LEU A 55 8.36 18.58 18.90
CA LEU A 55 7.04 18.82 18.33
C LEU A 55 7.09 19.22 16.85
N ILE A 56 8.00 20.12 16.47
CA ILE A 56 8.19 20.51 15.06
C ILE A 56 8.58 19.29 14.21
N TRP A 57 9.59 18.53 14.65
CA TRP A 57 10.07 17.36 13.91
C TRP A 57 9.02 16.24 13.85
N ALA A 58 8.25 16.04 14.92
CA ALA A 58 7.14 15.11 14.95
C ALA A 58 6.03 15.54 13.97
N GLY A 59 5.74 16.85 13.87
CA GLY A 59 4.81 17.38 12.87
C GLY A 59 5.27 17.11 11.44
N ILE A 60 6.56 17.35 11.14
CA ILE A 60 7.14 17.05 9.82
C ILE A 60 7.03 15.55 9.51
N LEU A 61 7.39 14.68 10.46
CA LEU A 61 7.24 13.23 10.32
C LEU A 61 5.80 12.82 10.09
N GLY A 62 4.86 13.43 10.81
CA GLY A 62 3.43 13.24 10.63
C GLY A 62 3.00 13.52 9.20
N VAL A 63 3.40 14.67 8.63
CA VAL A 63 3.06 15.04 7.25
C VAL A 63 3.60 14.04 6.23
N TYR A 64 4.87 13.62 6.35
CA TYR A 64 5.42 12.62 5.42
C TYR A 64 4.76 11.25 5.56
N THR A 65 4.37 10.88 6.78
CA THR A 65 3.65 9.64 7.03
C THR A 65 2.25 9.71 6.44
N GLU A 66 1.51 10.80 6.68
CA GLU A 66 0.19 11.06 6.07
C GLU A 66 0.24 11.06 4.54
N LEU A 67 1.25 11.68 3.94
CA LEU A 67 1.42 11.67 2.49
C LEU A 67 1.62 10.24 1.96
N PHE A 68 2.40 9.41 2.66
CA PHE A 68 2.55 8.01 2.32
C PHE A 68 1.22 7.25 2.45
N LEU A 69 0.49 7.45 3.55
CA LEU A 69 -0.83 6.83 3.78
C LEU A 69 -1.85 7.19 2.71
N PHE A 70 -1.88 8.46 2.31
CA PHE A 70 -2.79 8.94 1.27
C PHE A 70 -2.46 8.35 -0.10
N SER A 71 -1.17 8.24 -0.43
CA SER A 71 -0.73 7.67 -1.71
C SER A 71 -0.84 6.14 -1.76
N GLN A 72 -0.73 5.46 -0.62
CA GLN A 72 -0.69 4.00 -0.50
C GLN A 72 -1.60 3.46 0.62
N PRO A 73 -2.92 3.71 0.55
CA PRO A 73 -3.86 3.37 1.64
C PRO A 73 -4.02 1.87 1.85
N ASP A 74 -3.69 1.05 0.84
CA ASP A 74 -3.81 -0.40 0.89
C ASP A 74 -2.85 -1.07 1.90
N TRP A 75 -1.81 -0.36 2.37
CA TRP A 75 -0.90 -0.86 3.43
C TRP A 75 -1.59 -1.14 4.76
N PHE A 76 -2.71 -0.46 5.04
CA PHE A 76 -3.47 -0.60 6.30
C PHE A 76 -4.81 -1.30 6.11
N LYS A 77 -5.08 -1.79 4.90
CA LYS A 77 -6.30 -2.53 4.57
C LYS A 77 -5.99 -4.02 4.50
N GLN A 78 -6.96 -4.84 4.90
CA GLN A 78 -6.88 -6.28 4.71
C GLN A 78 -7.13 -6.63 3.24
N PRO A 79 -6.48 -7.66 2.67
CA PRO A 79 -6.73 -8.10 1.30
C PRO A 79 -8.22 -8.36 1.07
N GLY A 80 -8.74 -7.86 -0.05
CA GLY A 80 -10.06 -8.20 -0.53
C GLY A 80 -10.04 -9.58 -1.19
N TYR A 81 -11.10 -10.37 -1.01
CA TYR A 81 -11.29 -11.63 -1.70
C TYR A 81 -12.64 -11.63 -2.40
N ILE A 82 -12.65 -12.11 -3.63
CA ILE A 82 -13.88 -12.36 -4.38
C ILE A 82 -13.74 -13.67 -5.14
N GLN A 83 -14.83 -14.42 -5.21
CA GLN A 83 -14.94 -15.59 -6.06
C GLN A 83 -16.13 -15.37 -6.99
N GLY A 84 -15.94 -15.60 -8.28
CA GLY A 84 -16.98 -15.36 -9.26
C GLY A 84 -16.55 -15.80 -10.66
N THR A 85 -17.44 -15.58 -11.61
CA THR A 85 -17.21 -15.91 -13.01
C THR A 85 -16.69 -14.68 -13.75
N VAL A 86 -15.73 -14.89 -14.64
CA VAL A 86 -15.21 -13.84 -15.51
C VAL A 86 -16.24 -13.53 -16.59
N MET A 87 -16.90 -12.38 -16.47
CA MET A 87 -17.98 -11.97 -17.36
C MET A 87 -17.49 -11.09 -18.51
N GLY A 88 -16.41 -10.35 -18.29
CA GLY A 88 -15.94 -9.34 -19.22
C GLY A 88 -14.43 -9.13 -19.12
N LYS A 89 -13.84 -8.73 -20.24
CA LYS A 89 -12.41 -8.42 -20.39
C LYS A 89 -12.28 -7.16 -21.23
N ALA A 90 -11.62 -6.14 -20.68
CA ALA A 90 -11.44 -4.84 -21.34
C ALA A 90 -9.99 -4.36 -21.20
N TYR A 91 -9.58 -3.49 -22.12
CA TYR A 91 -8.32 -2.77 -22.03
C TYR A 91 -8.61 -1.27 -21.93
N ASP A 92 -8.18 -0.66 -20.84
CA ASP A 92 -8.24 0.79 -20.67
C ASP A 92 -6.98 1.41 -21.27
N SER A 93 -7.13 2.03 -22.44
CA SER A 93 -6.04 2.70 -23.16
C SER A 93 -5.53 3.95 -22.47
N ARG A 94 -6.33 4.59 -21.60
CA ARG A 94 -5.92 5.80 -20.85
C ARG A 94 -4.97 5.43 -19.72
N LEU A 95 -5.31 4.37 -18.99
CA LEU A 95 -4.51 3.87 -17.86
C LEU A 95 -3.46 2.84 -18.30
N ARG A 96 -3.50 2.40 -19.57
CA ARG A 96 -2.71 1.29 -20.10
C ARG A 96 -2.84 0.02 -19.24
N ALA A 97 -4.04 -0.22 -18.73
CA ALA A 97 -4.33 -1.28 -17.78
C ALA A 97 -5.35 -2.26 -18.33
N TYR A 98 -5.17 -3.55 -18.00
CA TYR A 98 -6.12 -4.59 -18.34
C TYR A 98 -7.14 -4.75 -17.23
N ILE A 99 -8.41 -4.85 -17.59
CA ILE A 99 -9.54 -4.91 -16.68
C ILE A 99 -10.27 -6.23 -16.90
N ILE A 100 -10.58 -6.92 -15.82
CA ILE A 100 -11.49 -8.07 -15.80
C ILE A 100 -12.72 -7.72 -14.98
N GLU A 101 -13.88 -8.16 -15.45
CA GLU A 101 -15.14 -8.05 -14.74
C GLU A 101 -15.47 -9.41 -14.14
N VAL A 102 -15.45 -9.48 -12.82
CA VAL A 102 -15.73 -10.71 -12.07
C VAL A 102 -16.96 -10.51 -11.22
N GLY A 103 -17.86 -11.48 -11.30
CA GLY A 103 -19.13 -11.39 -10.60
C GLY A 103 -20.06 -12.53 -10.94
N ASP A 104 -21.32 -12.29 -10.60
CA ASP A 104 -22.46 -13.09 -11.05
C ASP A 104 -23.33 -12.21 -11.95
N LYS A 105 -24.38 -12.76 -12.56
CA LYS A 105 -25.32 -12.08 -13.47
C LYS A 105 -25.94 -10.80 -12.88
N THR A 106 -25.89 -10.61 -11.56
CA THR A 106 -26.52 -9.49 -10.85
C THR A 106 -25.54 -8.50 -10.20
N LYS A 107 -24.28 -8.89 -9.97
CA LYS A 107 -23.26 -8.04 -9.33
C LYS A 107 -21.92 -8.28 -10.01
N GLN A 108 -21.52 -7.32 -10.83
CA GLN A 108 -20.23 -7.31 -11.51
C GLN A 108 -19.32 -6.28 -10.83
N GLN A 109 -18.06 -6.66 -10.61
CA GLN A 109 -17.02 -5.75 -10.14
C GLN A 109 -15.84 -5.81 -11.10
N SER A 110 -15.33 -4.64 -11.45
CA SER A 110 -14.15 -4.50 -12.31
C SER A 110 -12.88 -4.50 -11.47
N PHE A 111 -11.88 -5.25 -11.92
CA PHE A 111 -10.57 -5.36 -11.28
C PHE A 111 -9.46 -5.17 -12.31
N TYR A 112 -8.39 -4.50 -11.91
CA TYR A 112 -7.21 -4.35 -12.75
C TYR A 112 -6.30 -5.56 -12.60
N ILE A 113 -5.79 -6.08 -13.70
CA ILE A 113 -5.00 -7.30 -13.70
C ILE A 113 -3.72 -7.14 -14.53
N ASP A 114 -2.70 -7.89 -14.14
CA ASP A 114 -1.45 -7.97 -14.90
C ASP A 114 -1.70 -8.54 -16.30
N PRO A 115 -1.03 -8.02 -17.35
CA PRO A 115 -1.17 -8.52 -18.72
C PRO A 115 -0.96 -10.04 -18.87
N ASN A 116 -0.03 -10.64 -18.13
CA ASN A 116 0.26 -12.06 -18.24
C ASN A 116 -0.90 -12.91 -17.71
N ALA A 117 -1.44 -12.53 -16.54
CA ALA A 117 -2.60 -13.19 -15.96
C ALA A 117 -3.86 -12.93 -16.80
N TYR A 118 -4.01 -11.73 -17.36
CA TYR A 118 -5.10 -11.40 -18.26
C TYR A 118 -5.14 -12.31 -19.48
N GLN A 119 -4.00 -12.67 -20.07
CA GLN A 119 -3.98 -13.56 -21.25
C GLN A 119 -4.36 -15.01 -20.91
N GLN A 120 -4.08 -15.47 -19.70
CA GLN A 120 -4.34 -16.86 -19.29
C GLN A 120 -5.81 -17.11 -18.93
N ILE A 121 -6.51 -16.09 -18.42
CA ILE A 121 -7.90 -16.18 -17.99
C ILE A 121 -8.84 -16.06 -19.20
N LYS A 122 -9.80 -16.96 -19.34
CA LYS A 122 -10.85 -16.91 -20.36
C LYS A 122 -12.14 -16.32 -19.80
N LEU A 123 -13.03 -15.93 -20.72
CA LEU A 123 -14.41 -15.63 -20.36
C LEU A 123 -15.07 -16.90 -19.82
N GLU A 124 -15.97 -16.72 -18.86
CA GLU A 124 -16.72 -17.80 -18.19
C GLU A 124 -15.91 -18.70 -17.25
N ASP A 125 -14.60 -18.46 -17.11
CA ASP A 125 -13.78 -19.14 -16.10
C ASP A 125 -14.24 -18.76 -14.68
N GLN A 126 -14.29 -19.74 -13.78
CA GLN A 126 -14.48 -19.47 -12.36
C GLN A 126 -13.15 -19.15 -11.72
N VAL A 127 -13.05 -17.94 -11.16
CA VAL A 127 -11.82 -17.43 -10.55
C VAL A 127 -12.04 -17.02 -9.12
N LYS A 128 -11.01 -17.22 -8.31
CA LYS A 128 -10.88 -16.65 -6.98
C LYS A 128 -9.76 -15.62 -7.01
N LEU A 129 -10.12 -14.37 -6.75
CA LEU A 129 -9.21 -13.25 -6.77
C LEU A 129 -8.91 -12.78 -5.36
N MET A 130 -7.63 -12.51 -5.10
CA MET A 130 -7.18 -11.65 -4.01
C MET A 130 -6.79 -10.30 -4.61
N PHE A 131 -7.32 -9.20 -4.07
CA PHE A 131 -7.14 -7.87 -4.64
C PHE A 131 -6.85 -6.78 -3.59
N LEU A 132 -6.30 -5.66 -4.06
CA LEU A 132 -6.11 -4.43 -3.27
C LEU A 132 -7.46 -3.73 -3.08
N PRO A 133 -7.95 -3.51 -1.84
CA PRO A 133 -9.29 -2.99 -1.60
C PRO A 133 -9.56 -1.60 -2.19
N VAL A 134 -8.56 -0.72 -2.20
CA VAL A 134 -8.70 0.65 -2.69
C VAL A 134 -8.41 0.70 -4.20
N ARG A 135 -7.25 0.20 -4.62
CA ARG A 135 -6.82 0.24 -6.03
C ARG A 135 -7.56 -0.74 -6.94
N ARG A 136 -8.14 -1.81 -6.38
CA ARG A 136 -8.78 -2.93 -7.11
C ARG A 136 -7.83 -3.72 -8.02
N ASP A 137 -6.53 -3.62 -7.78
CA ASP A 137 -5.53 -4.44 -8.47
C ASP A 137 -5.58 -5.88 -7.97
N VAL A 138 -5.59 -6.83 -8.89
CA VAL A 138 -5.49 -8.27 -8.62
C VAL A 138 -4.06 -8.61 -8.23
N VAL A 139 -3.91 -9.14 -7.02
CA VAL A 139 -2.63 -9.59 -6.47
C VAL A 139 -2.41 -11.08 -6.76
N GLN A 140 -3.45 -11.88 -6.66
CA GLN A 140 -3.40 -13.30 -6.93
C GLN A 140 -4.71 -13.74 -7.58
N CYS A 141 -4.61 -14.54 -8.64
CA CYS A 141 -5.75 -15.14 -9.30
C CYS A 141 -5.57 -16.66 -9.29
N GLU A 142 -6.54 -17.37 -8.72
CA GLU A 142 -6.65 -18.83 -8.79
C GLU A 142 -7.82 -19.19 -9.69
N VAL A 143 -7.57 -19.94 -10.76
CA VAL A 143 -8.63 -20.48 -11.62
C VAL A 143 -9.12 -21.77 -10.97
N LEU A 144 -10.39 -21.80 -10.55
CA LEU A 144 -10.99 -22.93 -9.83
C LEU A 144 -11.51 -24.01 -10.77
N GLY A 145 -11.78 -23.64 -12.02
CA GLY A 145 -12.20 -24.56 -13.07
C GLY A 145 -12.64 -23.79 -14.30
N ASN A 146 -12.41 -24.39 -15.46
CA ASN A 146 -13.04 -23.93 -16.69
C ASN A 146 -14.41 -24.59 -16.74
N LEU A 147 -15.47 -23.79 -16.88
CA LEU A 147 -16.74 -24.31 -17.38
C LEU A 147 -16.55 -24.59 -18.87
N HIS A 148 -15.97 -25.75 -19.18
CA HIS A 148 -15.72 -26.18 -20.55
C HIS A 148 -16.29 -27.58 -20.78
#